data_AF-A0A9D7PPQ8-F1
#
_entry.id   AF-A0A9D7PPQ8-F1
#
_cell.length_a   1.000
_cell.length_b   1.000
_cell.length_c   1.000
_cell.angle_alpha   90.00
_cell.angle_beta   90.00
_cell.angle_gamma   90.00
#
_symmetry.space_group_name_H-M   'P 1'
#
loop_
_entity.id
_entity.type
_entity.pdbx_description
1 polymer ?
#
loop_
_entity_poly.entity_id
_entity_poly.type
_entity_poly.pdbx_seq_one_letter_code
_entity_poly.pdbx_strand_id
1 'polypeptide(L)'
;MKLEHSSRKLTRIFWLSISLLILYQCTKEGANVGKLDRSFKGTPDSTHFSPFYDVTTFAKADLTPDVNDKIEARGVQSVIKEYCGVGTCHGGPIAPKLSTYAEIRNYTVAGEPLQSKLWNLITTNDLDAAMPPVHAGHELSLTDKTILYNWIKNGAKENPGLEDFRPAAIKIINNGCTSANCHSVGTATGNWAKSGLVPGLTASDTSQFVLTRSNGVTVYTILKEPLRSKVWQAYKDSVRRYYMDTLANASWRPYKTFSTPVNKSSVRGSLDSYDDILLDISYPKSNRSVTSVVYTSPEGNKYYVRSNPLNSTSSLISRIDSTLVLANPATGVFASKHQGDMSYGDGGINSSEIALIKSWYFADPNVPVVWKYGLDGNGIFKYTKSGNIIKSK
;
A
#
# COMPACT_ATOMS: atom_id res chain seq x y z
N MET A 1 -20.53 -53.42 -47.20
CA MET A 1 -21.21 -52.13 -46.96
C MET A 1 -21.98 -52.15 -45.62
N LYS A 2 -21.28 -52.18 -44.46
CA LYS A 2 -21.91 -52.17 -43.12
C LYS A 2 -21.10 -51.39 -42.05
N LEU A 3 -19.98 -50.77 -42.42
CA LEU A 3 -19.06 -50.10 -41.47
C LEU A 3 -19.30 -48.59 -41.31
N GLU A 4 -19.99 -47.92 -42.25
CA GLU A 4 -20.20 -46.46 -42.17
C GLU A 4 -21.29 -46.01 -41.18
N HIS A 5 -22.26 -46.88 -40.83
CA HIS A 5 -23.38 -46.50 -39.97
C HIS A 5 -23.04 -46.49 -38.46
N SER A 6 -22.01 -47.23 -38.04
CA SER A 6 -21.59 -47.32 -36.63
C SER A 6 -20.78 -46.09 -36.20
N SER A 7 -19.88 -45.61 -37.08
CA SER A 7 -19.04 -44.43 -36.83
C SER A 7 -19.88 -43.18 -36.57
N ARG A 8 -20.88 -42.87 -37.41
CA ARG A 8 -21.75 -41.69 -37.23
C ARG A 8 -22.58 -41.72 -35.94
N LYS A 9 -22.96 -42.91 -35.45
CA LYS A 9 -23.65 -43.05 -34.16
C LYS A 9 -22.70 -42.81 -32.98
N LEU A 10 -21.47 -43.34 -33.04
CA LEU A 10 -20.45 -43.07 -32.03
C LEU A 10 -20.01 -41.60 -32.00
N THR A 11 -19.85 -40.94 -33.15
CA THR A 11 -19.53 -39.51 -33.18
C THR A 11 -20.68 -38.67 -32.62
N ARG A 12 -21.94 -39.00 -32.95
CA ARG A 12 -23.11 -38.31 -32.39
C ARG A 12 -23.25 -38.51 -30.89
N ILE A 13 -22.99 -39.72 -30.37
CA ILE A 13 -23.01 -40.00 -28.93
C ILE A 13 -21.87 -39.26 -28.22
N PHE A 14 -20.67 -39.20 -28.81
CA PHE A 14 -19.52 -38.46 -28.27
C PHE A 14 -19.75 -36.93 -28.25
N TRP A 15 -20.36 -36.36 -29.29
CA TRP A 15 -20.75 -34.94 -29.30
C TRP A 15 -21.90 -34.64 -28.34
N LEU A 16 -22.86 -35.56 -28.16
CA LEU A 16 -23.93 -35.44 -27.17
C LEU A 16 -23.40 -35.53 -25.73
N SER A 17 -22.48 -36.46 -25.44
CA SER A 17 -21.89 -36.59 -24.10
C SER A 17 -20.98 -35.40 -23.75
N ILE A 18 -20.24 -34.84 -24.72
CA ILE A 18 -19.53 -33.57 -24.53
C ILE A 18 -20.51 -32.41 -24.30
N SER A 19 -21.63 -32.36 -25.03
CA SER A 19 -22.67 -31.34 -24.86
C SER A 19 -23.40 -31.44 -23.51
N LEU A 20 -23.59 -32.66 -22.98
CA LEU A 20 -24.12 -32.91 -21.64
C LEU A 20 -23.12 -32.55 -20.52
N LEU A 21 -21.82 -32.76 -20.73
CA LEU A 21 -20.77 -32.30 -19.82
C LEU A 21 -20.62 -30.76 -19.81
N ILE A 22 -20.89 -30.10 -20.94
CA ILE A 22 -20.87 -28.63 -21.08
C ILE A 22 -22.00 -27.96 -20.27
N LEU A 23 -23.15 -28.61 -20.12
CA LEU A 23 -24.27 -28.09 -19.32
C LEU A 23 -24.06 -28.26 -17.81
N TYR A 24 -23.29 -29.27 -17.39
CA TYR A 24 -23.12 -29.64 -15.99
C TYR A 24 -22.34 -28.61 -15.15
N GLN A 25 -21.55 -27.73 -15.80
CA GLN A 25 -20.76 -26.71 -15.09
C GLN A 25 -21.55 -25.44 -14.76
N CYS A 26 -22.72 -25.25 -15.37
CA CYS A 26 -23.62 -24.14 -15.06
C CYS A 26 -24.94 -24.63 -14.41
N THR A 27 -25.02 -25.88 -13.95
CA THR A 27 -26.18 -26.42 -13.23
C THR A 27 -26.00 -26.32 -11.71
N LYS A 28 -27.11 -26.16 -10.98
CA LYS A 28 -27.14 -26.01 -9.51
C LYS A 28 -27.32 -27.37 -8.84
N GLU A 29 -26.33 -28.25 -8.93
CA GLU A 29 -26.43 -29.62 -8.39
C GLU A 29 -25.25 -29.96 -7.47
N GLY A 30 -25.51 -30.67 -6.37
CA GLY A 30 -24.47 -31.22 -5.49
C GLY A 30 -24.96 -31.56 -4.07
N ALA A 31 -24.44 -32.65 -3.49
CA ALA A 31 -24.90 -33.20 -2.21
C ALA A 31 -24.66 -32.29 -0.97
N ASN A 32 -23.88 -31.21 -1.11
CA ASN A 32 -23.55 -30.28 -0.02
C ASN A 32 -24.01 -28.83 -0.27
N VAL A 33 -24.75 -28.58 -1.37
CA VAL A 33 -25.18 -27.25 -1.79
C VAL A 33 -26.05 -26.55 -0.73
N GLY A 34 -26.94 -27.30 -0.05
CA GLY A 34 -27.79 -26.76 1.02
C GLY A 34 -27.08 -26.40 2.34
N LYS A 35 -25.77 -26.65 2.46
CA LYS A 35 -24.95 -26.28 3.62
C LYS A 35 -23.99 -25.12 3.33
N LEU A 36 -23.98 -24.62 2.10
CA LEU A 36 -23.11 -23.53 1.70
C LEU A 36 -23.68 -22.20 2.19
N ASP A 37 -22.87 -21.43 2.91
CA ASP A 37 -23.18 -20.05 3.24
C ASP A 37 -22.32 -19.11 2.40
N ARG A 38 -22.96 -18.42 1.46
CA ARG A 38 -22.33 -17.53 0.49
C ARG A 38 -22.25 -16.09 0.97
N SER A 39 -22.84 -15.79 2.12
CA SER A 39 -22.80 -14.46 2.71
C SER A 39 -21.36 -13.98 2.88
N PHE A 40 -21.14 -12.69 2.63
CA PHE A 40 -19.87 -12.05 2.93
C PHE A 40 -19.79 -11.83 4.44
N LYS A 41 -19.11 -12.74 5.14
CA LYS A 41 -18.89 -12.67 6.59
C LYS A 41 -17.66 -11.85 6.99
N GLY A 42 -16.89 -11.37 6.01
CA GLY A 42 -15.74 -10.51 6.25
C GLY A 42 -16.15 -9.08 6.59
N THR A 43 -15.27 -8.37 7.30
CA THR A 43 -15.32 -6.92 7.32
C THR A 43 -14.67 -6.40 6.02
N PRO A 44 -15.26 -5.42 5.33
CA PRO A 44 -14.60 -4.78 4.20
C PRO A 44 -13.19 -4.30 4.58
N ASP A 45 -12.16 -4.89 3.97
CA ASP A 45 -10.76 -4.50 4.20
C ASP A 45 -10.32 -3.54 3.10
N SER A 46 -10.51 -2.23 3.33
CA SER A 46 -10.11 -1.19 2.36
C SER A 46 -8.61 -1.16 2.08
N THR A 47 -7.79 -1.83 2.88
CA THR A 47 -6.33 -1.93 2.68
C THR A 47 -5.93 -3.00 1.68
N HIS A 48 -6.88 -3.79 1.17
CA HIS A 48 -6.66 -4.69 0.04
C HIS A 48 -6.78 -3.91 -1.26
N PHE A 49 -5.70 -3.86 -2.06
CA PHE A 49 -5.72 -3.23 -3.37
C PHE A 49 -6.54 -4.08 -4.34
N SER A 50 -7.65 -3.51 -4.82
CA SER A 50 -8.67 -4.23 -5.61
C SER A 50 -8.90 -3.57 -6.97
N PRO A 51 -7.94 -3.69 -7.91
CA PRO A 51 -8.06 -3.09 -9.24
C PRO A 51 -9.02 -3.88 -10.15
N PHE A 52 -9.41 -3.28 -11.27
CA PHE A 52 -10.14 -4.03 -12.30
C PHE A 52 -9.24 -5.02 -13.06
N TYR A 53 -8.09 -4.54 -13.55
CA TYR A 53 -7.09 -5.34 -14.27
C TYR A 53 -6.01 -5.88 -13.33
N ASP A 54 -5.39 -7.00 -13.71
CA ASP A 54 -4.35 -7.63 -12.90
C ASP A 54 -3.04 -6.83 -12.83
N VAL A 55 -2.85 -5.93 -13.80
CA VAL A 55 -1.67 -5.07 -13.89
C VAL A 55 -2.13 -3.62 -13.96
N THR A 56 -1.67 -2.81 -13.00
CA THR A 56 -1.81 -1.35 -13.04
C THR A 56 -0.45 -0.72 -13.20
N THR A 57 -0.25 0.10 -14.23
CA THR A 57 1.02 0.82 -14.44
C THR A 57 0.97 2.18 -13.75
N PHE A 58 2.06 2.54 -13.08
CA PHE A 58 2.25 3.85 -12.49
C PHE A 58 2.10 4.96 -13.56
N ALA A 59 1.26 5.96 -13.30
CA ALA A 59 0.89 6.97 -14.29
C ALA A 59 2.06 7.83 -14.81
N LYS A 60 3.17 7.91 -14.06
CA LYS A 60 4.41 8.60 -14.48
C LYS A 60 5.56 7.62 -14.68
N ALA A 61 5.24 6.37 -15.00
CA ALA A 61 6.23 5.35 -15.34
C ALA A 61 7.09 5.81 -16.52
N ASP A 62 8.25 5.19 -16.62
CA ASP A 62 9.13 5.37 -17.76
C ASP A 62 8.47 4.90 -19.07
N LEU A 63 9.01 5.30 -20.23
CA LEU A 63 8.53 4.86 -21.55
C LEU A 63 8.50 3.34 -21.67
N THR A 64 9.44 2.66 -21.01
CA THR A 64 9.43 1.21 -20.81
C THR A 64 9.35 0.94 -19.31
N PRO A 65 8.13 0.76 -18.76
CA PRO A 65 7.93 0.59 -17.33
C PRO A 65 8.72 -0.62 -16.80
N ASP A 66 9.49 -0.40 -15.74
CA ASP A 66 10.22 -1.47 -15.05
C ASP A 66 9.31 -2.21 -14.06
N VAL A 67 9.82 -3.25 -13.41
CA VAL A 67 9.09 -4.02 -12.40
C VAL A 67 8.57 -3.14 -11.25
N ASN A 68 9.31 -2.09 -10.87
CA ASN A 68 8.91 -1.15 -9.83
C ASN A 68 7.90 -0.08 -10.30
N ASP A 69 7.45 -0.15 -11.55
CA ASP A 69 6.41 0.73 -12.11
C ASP A 69 5.08 0.00 -12.36
N LYS A 70 5.02 -1.31 -12.08
CA LYS A 70 3.84 -2.14 -12.31
C LYS A 70 3.36 -2.71 -11.00
N ILE A 71 2.08 -2.50 -10.70
CA ILE A 71 1.38 -3.15 -9.61
C ILE A 71 0.76 -4.41 -10.18
N GLU A 72 1.29 -5.57 -9.79
CA GLU A 72 0.69 -6.87 -10.10
C GLU A 72 -0.15 -7.33 -8.91
N ALA A 73 -1.46 -7.43 -9.10
CA ALA A 73 -2.41 -7.88 -8.10
C ALA A 73 -3.61 -8.52 -8.79
N ARG A 74 -4.21 -9.56 -8.20
CA ARG A 74 -5.40 -10.17 -8.77
C ARG A 74 -6.55 -9.15 -8.84
N GLY A 75 -7.05 -8.89 -10.05
CA GLY A 75 -8.09 -7.92 -10.33
C GLY A 75 -9.46 -8.54 -10.50
N VAL A 76 -10.48 -7.67 -10.53
CA VAL A 76 -11.88 -8.06 -10.75
C VAL A 76 -12.08 -8.83 -12.05
N GLN A 77 -11.38 -8.45 -13.12
CA GLN A 77 -11.53 -9.14 -14.40
C GLN A 77 -11.16 -10.62 -14.28
N SER A 78 -10.07 -10.95 -13.59
CA SER A 78 -9.64 -12.33 -13.39
C SER A 78 -10.57 -13.11 -12.47
N VAL A 79 -11.05 -12.49 -11.38
CA VAL A 79 -12.10 -13.08 -10.54
C VAL A 79 -13.34 -13.42 -11.37
N ILE A 80 -13.86 -12.46 -12.13
CA ILE A 80 -15.07 -12.67 -12.93
C ILE A 80 -14.84 -13.71 -14.03
N LYS A 81 -13.70 -13.70 -14.72
CA LYS A 81 -13.38 -14.71 -15.75
C LYS A 81 -13.29 -16.12 -15.18
N GLU A 82 -12.68 -16.27 -14.01
CA GLU A 82 -12.52 -17.57 -13.37
C GLU A 82 -13.87 -18.16 -12.92
N TYR A 83 -14.72 -17.34 -12.30
CA TYR A 83 -15.95 -17.86 -11.70
C TYR A 83 -17.16 -17.78 -12.63
N CYS A 84 -17.31 -16.71 -13.40
CA CYS A 84 -18.54 -16.42 -14.16
C CYS A 84 -18.32 -16.44 -15.67
N GLY A 85 -17.19 -15.91 -16.12
CA GLY A 85 -16.79 -15.71 -17.51
C GLY A 85 -16.14 -16.93 -18.16
N VAL A 86 -16.38 -18.13 -17.63
CA VAL A 86 -15.90 -19.38 -18.23
C VAL A 86 -16.59 -19.64 -19.56
N GLY A 87 -15.90 -20.35 -20.48
CA GLY A 87 -16.35 -20.59 -21.85
C GLY A 87 -17.64 -21.43 -21.97
N THR A 88 -18.12 -22.01 -20.88
CA THR A 88 -19.41 -22.73 -20.80
C THR A 88 -20.55 -21.85 -20.30
N CYS A 89 -20.26 -20.73 -19.60
CA CYS A 89 -21.25 -19.80 -19.07
C CYS A 89 -21.10 -18.40 -19.73
N HIS A 90 -20.77 -17.35 -18.98
CA HIS A 90 -20.77 -15.96 -19.47
C HIS A 90 -19.55 -15.56 -20.32
N GLY A 91 -18.56 -16.44 -20.48
CA GLY A 91 -17.54 -16.34 -21.53
C GLY A 91 -17.88 -17.13 -22.79
N GLY A 92 -18.92 -17.94 -22.71
CA GLY A 92 -19.40 -18.88 -23.72
C GLY A 92 -20.65 -18.38 -24.43
N PRO A 93 -21.59 -19.27 -24.83
CA PRO A 93 -22.79 -18.87 -25.58
C PRO A 93 -23.81 -18.08 -24.75
N ILE A 94 -23.69 -18.05 -23.42
CA ILE A 94 -24.69 -17.47 -22.53
C ILE A 94 -24.51 -15.96 -22.42
N ALA A 95 -25.61 -15.21 -22.60
CA ALA A 95 -25.67 -13.78 -22.32
C ALA A 95 -26.12 -13.52 -20.87
N PRO A 96 -25.69 -12.43 -20.23
CA PRO A 96 -24.76 -11.43 -20.73
C PRO A 96 -23.32 -11.95 -20.81
N LYS A 97 -22.49 -11.27 -21.61
CA LYS A 97 -21.03 -11.46 -21.60
C LYS A 97 -20.42 -10.73 -20.41
N LEU A 98 -19.37 -11.28 -19.82
CA LEU A 98 -18.69 -10.71 -18.65
C LEU A 98 -17.15 -10.73 -18.84
N SER A 99 -16.69 -10.22 -19.98
CA SER A 99 -15.28 -10.30 -20.39
C SER A 99 -14.54 -8.97 -20.31
N THR A 100 -15.25 -7.85 -20.46
CA THR A 100 -14.70 -6.49 -20.47
C THR A 100 -15.17 -5.65 -19.28
N TYR A 101 -14.49 -4.53 -19.04
CA TYR A 101 -14.88 -3.55 -18.04
C TYR A 101 -16.32 -3.06 -18.24
N ALA A 102 -16.66 -2.63 -19.46
CA ALA A 102 -17.99 -2.08 -19.78
C ALA A 102 -19.10 -3.10 -19.52
N GLU A 103 -18.88 -4.36 -19.88
CA GLU A 103 -19.82 -5.46 -19.66
C GLU A 103 -20.08 -5.72 -18.18
N ILE A 104 -19.02 -5.84 -17.37
CA ILE A 104 -19.13 -6.13 -15.94
C ILE A 104 -19.74 -4.93 -15.21
N ARG A 105 -19.36 -3.71 -15.59
CA ARG A 105 -19.83 -2.48 -14.93
C ARG A 105 -21.34 -2.27 -15.05
N ASN A 106 -21.98 -2.77 -16.10
CA ASN A 106 -23.44 -2.73 -16.25
C ASN A 106 -24.21 -3.42 -15.10
N TYR A 107 -23.54 -4.28 -14.34
CA TYR A 107 -24.12 -5.00 -13.20
C TYR A 107 -23.71 -4.42 -11.84
N THR A 108 -23.05 -3.26 -11.84
CA THR A 108 -22.55 -2.60 -10.63
C THR A 108 -23.12 -1.20 -10.50
N VAL A 109 -23.41 -0.81 -9.27
CA VAL A 109 -23.70 0.57 -8.88
C VAL A 109 -22.46 1.10 -8.19
N ALA A 110 -21.77 2.03 -8.83
CA ALA A 110 -20.53 2.61 -8.33
C ALA A 110 -20.71 3.17 -6.90
N GLY A 111 -19.85 2.76 -5.97
CA GLY A 111 -19.89 3.18 -4.56
C GLY A 111 -20.88 2.40 -3.68
N GLU A 112 -21.75 1.59 -4.29
CA GLU A 112 -22.87 0.93 -3.65
C GLU A 112 -22.84 -0.60 -3.87
N PRO A 113 -21.94 -1.34 -3.18
CA PRO A 113 -21.84 -2.80 -3.32
C PRO A 113 -23.18 -3.52 -3.08
N LEU A 114 -23.91 -3.14 -2.03
CA LEU A 114 -25.17 -3.81 -1.66
C LEU A 114 -26.33 -3.54 -2.63
N GLN A 115 -26.24 -2.47 -3.44
CA GLN A 115 -27.21 -2.17 -4.50
C GLN A 115 -26.78 -2.75 -5.85
N SER A 116 -25.57 -3.31 -5.94
CA SER A 116 -25.04 -3.86 -7.17
C SER A 116 -25.59 -5.26 -7.42
N LYS A 117 -26.21 -5.44 -8.58
CA LYS A 117 -26.74 -6.75 -9.02
C LYS A 117 -25.65 -7.83 -9.01
N LEU A 118 -24.45 -7.51 -9.48
CA LEU A 118 -23.30 -8.42 -9.47
C LEU A 118 -23.00 -8.95 -8.07
N TRP A 119 -22.92 -8.06 -7.08
CA TRP A 119 -22.63 -8.41 -5.70
C TRP A 119 -23.73 -9.30 -5.11
N ASN A 120 -24.99 -8.90 -5.29
CA ASN A 120 -26.14 -9.62 -4.76
C ASN A 120 -26.24 -11.05 -5.30
N LEU A 121 -25.94 -11.26 -6.59
CA LEU A 121 -25.93 -12.61 -7.18
C LEU A 121 -24.78 -13.47 -6.63
N ILE A 122 -23.64 -12.88 -6.28
CA ILE A 122 -22.47 -13.60 -5.77
C ILE A 122 -22.66 -14.03 -4.31
N THR A 123 -23.32 -13.19 -3.49
CA THR A 123 -23.44 -13.39 -2.05
C THR A 123 -24.79 -13.91 -1.57
N THR A 124 -25.78 -14.04 -2.45
CA THR A 124 -27.10 -14.56 -2.07
C THR A 124 -27.02 -16.03 -1.65
N ASN A 125 -27.82 -16.38 -0.64
CA ASN A 125 -28.08 -17.76 -0.23
C ASN A 125 -29.33 -18.35 -0.90
N ASP A 126 -30.03 -17.57 -1.74
CA ASP A 126 -30.97 -18.12 -2.72
C ASP A 126 -30.16 -18.79 -3.84
N LEU A 127 -30.00 -20.10 -3.72
CA LEU A 127 -29.22 -20.93 -4.64
C LEU A 127 -29.80 -20.90 -6.05
N ASP A 128 -31.08 -20.54 -6.20
CA ASP A 128 -31.70 -20.37 -7.50
C ASP A 128 -31.36 -19.04 -8.18
N ALA A 129 -31.02 -18.02 -7.40
CA ALA A 129 -30.54 -16.75 -7.91
C ALA A 129 -29.00 -16.68 -7.97
N ALA A 130 -28.29 -17.55 -7.24
CA ALA A 130 -26.85 -17.46 -7.04
C ALA A 130 -26.04 -17.62 -8.34
N MET A 131 -25.01 -16.76 -8.49
CA MET A 131 -24.01 -16.82 -9.57
C MET A 131 -22.59 -16.72 -8.98
N PRO A 132 -21.61 -17.53 -9.43
CA PRO A 132 -21.79 -18.64 -10.34
C PRO A 132 -22.74 -19.71 -9.76
N PRO A 133 -23.36 -20.55 -10.63
CA PRO A 133 -24.21 -21.65 -10.20
C PRO A 133 -23.52 -22.49 -9.14
N VAL A 134 -24.26 -22.85 -8.09
CA VAL A 134 -23.65 -23.44 -6.90
C VAL A 134 -23.15 -24.85 -7.22
N HIS A 135 -21.84 -25.02 -7.16
CA HIS A 135 -21.17 -26.31 -7.27
C HIS A 135 -20.16 -26.43 -6.14
N ALA A 136 -20.20 -27.53 -5.39
CA ALA A 136 -19.51 -27.69 -4.10
C ALA A 136 -17.96 -27.60 -4.15
N GLY A 137 -17.37 -27.43 -5.33
CA GLY A 137 -15.92 -27.24 -5.52
C GLY A 137 -15.50 -25.95 -6.21
N HIS A 138 -16.42 -25.02 -6.52
CA HIS A 138 -16.10 -23.83 -7.33
C HIS A 138 -16.85 -22.58 -6.85
N GLU A 139 -16.49 -22.10 -5.67
CA GLU A 139 -17.07 -20.93 -5.00
C GLU A 139 -16.05 -19.83 -4.82
N LEU A 140 -16.50 -18.57 -4.86
CA LEU A 140 -15.63 -17.42 -4.61
C LEU A 140 -15.10 -17.45 -3.18
N SER A 141 -13.78 -17.31 -3.06
CA SER A 141 -13.11 -17.16 -1.76
C SER A 141 -13.52 -15.86 -1.07
N LEU A 142 -13.24 -15.76 0.24
CA LEU A 142 -13.44 -14.50 0.97
C LEU A 142 -12.59 -13.37 0.37
N THR A 143 -11.37 -13.67 -0.08
CA THR A 143 -10.46 -12.71 -0.72
C THR A 143 -11.03 -12.19 -2.03
N ASP A 144 -11.54 -13.06 -2.90
CA ASP A 144 -12.15 -12.64 -4.18
C ASP A 144 -13.41 -11.80 -3.97
N LYS A 145 -14.22 -12.15 -2.95
CA LYS A 145 -15.35 -11.31 -2.54
C LYS A 145 -14.88 -9.95 -2.02
N THR A 146 -13.79 -9.88 -1.24
CA THR A 146 -13.20 -8.61 -0.81
C THR A 146 -12.72 -7.77 -2.00
N ILE A 147 -12.11 -8.39 -3.02
CA ILE A 147 -11.68 -7.70 -4.25
C ILE A 147 -12.88 -7.04 -4.92
N LEU A 148 -13.95 -7.81 -5.18
CA LEU A 148 -15.17 -7.31 -5.81
C LEU A 148 -15.85 -6.22 -4.97
N TYR A 149 -15.99 -6.43 -3.67
CA TYR A 149 -16.62 -5.48 -2.76
C TYR A 149 -15.89 -4.14 -2.77
N ASN A 150 -14.57 -4.16 -2.56
CA ASN A 150 -13.75 -2.95 -2.49
C ASN A 150 -13.73 -2.22 -3.83
N TRP A 151 -13.59 -2.95 -4.94
CA TRP A 151 -13.62 -2.34 -6.27
C TRP A 151 -14.93 -1.59 -6.48
N ILE A 152 -16.09 -2.22 -6.20
CA ILE A 152 -17.40 -1.55 -6.29
C ILE A 152 -17.48 -0.36 -5.32
N LYS A 153 -17.04 -0.54 -4.07
CA LYS A 153 -17.09 0.49 -3.04
C LYS A 153 -16.26 1.71 -3.41
N ASN A 154 -15.14 1.51 -4.09
CA ASN A 154 -14.27 2.56 -4.61
C ASN A 154 -14.72 3.08 -5.98
N GLY A 155 -16.01 2.90 -6.32
CA GLY A 155 -16.60 3.45 -7.54
C GLY A 155 -16.49 2.54 -8.76
N ALA A 156 -15.98 1.32 -8.64
CA ALA A 156 -15.79 0.33 -9.70
C ALA A 156 -15.12 0.88 -10.97
N LYS A 157 -14.06 1.65 -10.80
CA LYS A 157 -13.34 2.30 -11.89
C LYS A 157 -12.55 1.30 -12.72
N GLU A 158 -12.35 1.63 -14.00
CA GLU A 158 -11.48 0.84 -14.88
C GLU A 158 -10.02 0.96 -14.47
N ASN A 159 -9.61 2.20 -14.17
CA ASN A 159 -8.27 2.52 -13.70
C ASN A 159 -8.32 2.93 -12.23
N PRO A 160 -7.44 2.39 -11.37
CA PRO A 160 -7.41 2.75 -9.96
C PRO A 160 -7.06 4.22 -9.73
N GLY A 161 -7.51 4.75 -8.59
CA GLY A 161 -7.26 6.11 -8.14
C GLY A 161 -6.70 6.15 -6.72
N LEU A 162 -6.65 7.34 -6.15
CA LEU A 162 -6.03 7.59 -4.85
C LEU A 162 -6.66 6.78 -3.71
N GLU A 163 -7.97 6.61 -3.74
CA GLU A 163 -8.74 5.81 -2.77
C GLU A 163 -8.42 4.31 -2.83
N ASP A 164 -7.94 3.82 -3.98
CA ASP A 164 -7.48 2.43 -4.12
C ASP A 164 -6.03 2.29 -3.66
N PHE A 165 -5.17 3.26 -3.99
CA PHE A 165 -3.76 3.20 -3.66
C PHE A 165 -3.48 3.48 -2.18
N ARG A 166 -4.10 4.51 -1.61
CA ARG A 166 -3.70 5.05 -0.29
C ARG A 166 -3.80 3.99 0.81
N PRO A 167 -4.96 3.38 1.11
CA PRO A 167 -5.04 2.51 2.29
C PRO A 167 -4.10 1.30 2.18
N ALA A 168 -3.96 0.74 0.97
CA ALA A 168 -3.06 -0.37 0.70
C ALA A 168 -1.57 0.03 0.81
N ALA A 169 -1.18 1.19 0.25
CA ALA A 169 0.19 1.71 0.37
C ALA A 169 0.56 2.02 1.82
N ILE A 170 -0.35 2.62 2.59
CA ILE A 170 -0.11 2.90 4.02
C ILE A 170 0.01 1.59 4.80
N LYS A 171 -0.82 0.57 4.52
CA LYS A 171 -0.67 -0.74 5.15
C LYS A 171 0.69 -1.39 4.84
N ILE A 172 1.16 -1.32 3.60
CA ILE A 172 2.48 -1.84 3.23
C ILE A 172 3.58 -1.10 3.98
N ILE A 173 3.53 0.23 4.03
CA ILE A 173 4.52 1.03 4.76
C ILE A 173 4.49 0.70 6.26
N ASN A 174 3.30 0.61 6.85
CA ASN A 174 3.14 0.25 8.24
C ASN A 174 3.71 -1.16 8.50
N ASN A 175 3.25 -2.17 7.77
CA ASN A 175 3.64 -3.55 8.01
C ASN A 175 5.11 -3.84 7.67
N GLY A 176 5.64 -3.23 6.60
CA GLY A 176 7.00 -3.43 6.14
C GLY A 176 8.00 -2.60 6.94
N CYS A 177 7.80 -1.28 7.01
CA CYS A 177 8.81 -0.36 7.52
C CYS A 177 8.79 -0.18 9.04
N THR A 178 7.65 -0.37 9.71
CA THR A 178 7.57 -0.25 11.18
C THR A 178 7.96 -1.54 11.90
N SER A 179 8.13 -2.62 11.12
CA SER A 179 8.53 -3.92 11.63
C SER A 179 9.88 -3.89 12.34
N ALA A 180 10.04 -4.84 13.26
CA ALA A 180 11.25 -5.20 13.97
C ALA A 180 11.92 -4.14 14.87
N ASN A 181 11.73 -2.82 14.68
CA ASN A 181 12.21 -1.69 15.51
C ASN A 181 12.62 -0.46 14.66
N CYS A 182 12.52 -0.52 13.33
CA CYS A 182 13.18 0.50 12.49
C CYS A 182 12.41 1.83 12.48
N HIS A 183 11.08 1.79 12.37
CA HIS A 183 10.23 2.98 12.29
C HIS A 183 8.97 2.91 13.17
N SER A 184 9.06 2.45 14.42
CA SER A 184 7.89 2.42 15.33
C SER A 184 7.96 3.49 16.44
N VAL A 185 6.81 4.06 16.81
CA VAL A 185 6.70 5.07 17.88
C VAL A 185 7.26 4.53 19.20
N GLY A 186 6.93 3.29 19.53
CA GLY A 186 7.31 2.65 20.80
C GLY A 186 8.81 2.64 21.01
N THR A 187 9.56 2.20 20.00
CA THR A 187 11.03 2.11 20.06
C THR A 187 11.71 3.48 19.92
N ALA A 188 11.17 4.37 19.08
CA ALA A 188 11.66 5.74 18.92
C ALA A 188 11.62 6.51 20.25
N THR A 189 10.44 6.55 20.88
CA THR A 189 10.23 7.24 22.15
C THR A 189 10.90 6.54 23.34
N GLY A 190 10.97 5.21 23.35
CA GLY A 190 11.69 4.45 24.37
C GLY A 190 13.21 4.67 24.35
N ASN A 191 13.79 4.90 23.17
CA ASN A 191 15.20 5.32 23.08
C ASN A 191 15.44 6.74 23.59
N TRP A 192 14.50 7.66 23.36
CA TRP A 192 14.56 9.01 23.96
C TRP A 192 14.46 8.96 25.47
N ALA A 193 13.55 8.12 25.99
CA ALA A 193 13.43 7.83 27.41
C ALA A 193 14.75 7.32 28.00
N LYS A 194 15.38 6.32 27.37
CA LYS A 194 16.69 5.80 27.77
C LYS A 194 17.81 6.86 27.72
N SER A 195 17.69 7.83 26.82
CA SER A 195 18.65 8.91 26.66
C SER A 195 18.40 10.09 27.61
N GLY A 196 17.45 9.98 28.55
CA GLY A 196 17.12 11.03 29.51
C GLY A 196 16.40 12.23 28.91
N LEU A 197 15.85 12.10 27.69
CA LEU A 197 15.16 13.20 26.99
C LEU A 197 13.70 13.37 27.39
N VAL A 198 13.17 12.45 28.20
CA VAL A 198 11.81 12.50 28.74
C VAL A 198 11.92 12.73 30.26
N PRO A 199 11.68 13.94 30.76
CA PRO A 199 11.89 14.27 32.17
C PRO A 199 10.84 13.59 33.06
N GLY A 200 11.24 13.25 34.29
CA GLY A 200 10.34 12.70 35.31
C GLY A 200 9.91 11.24 35.10
N LEU A 201 10.63 10.48 34.26
CA LEU A 201 10.34 9.07 34.04
C LEU A 201 10.55 8.22 35.29
N THR A 202 9.64 7.27 35.49
CA THR A 202 9.72 6.22 36.49
C THR A 202 9.79 4.84 35.83
N ALA A 203 10.11 3.80 36.61
CA ALA A 203 10.17 2.44 36.08
C ALA A 203 8.83 1.92 35.53
N SER A 204 7.69 2.44 36.02
CA SER A 204 6.36 2.04 35.55
C SER A 204 6.04 2.57 34.14
N ASP A 205 6.69 3.66 33.71
CA ASP A 205 6.45 4.33 32.42
C ASP A 205 7.03 3.59 31.21
N THR A 206 7.88 2.59 31.44
CA THR A 206 8.56 1.83 30.39
C THR A 206 8.22 0.34 30.41
N SER A 207 8.32 -0.29 29.24
CA SER A 207 8.35 -1.74 29.04
C SER A 207 9.53 -2.12 28.13
N GLN A 208 9.68 -3.41 27.87
CA GLN A 208 10.71 -3.93 26.97
C GLN A 208 10.09 -4.74 25.84
N PHE A 209 10.70 -4.65 24.66
CA PHE A 209 10.46 -5.52 23.52
C PHE A 209 11.75 -6.23 23.16
N VAL A 210 11.69 -7.55 23.00
CA VAL A 210 12.84 -8.38 22.67
C VAL A 210 12.70 -8.82 21.23
N LEU A 211 13.71 -8.50 20.41
CA LEU A 211 13.80 -8.96 19.04
C LEU A 211 14.91 -10.00 18.93
N THR A 212 14.54 -11.20 18.51
CA THR A 212 15.47 -12.30 18.22
C THR A 212 15.67 -12.41 16.72
N ARG A 213 16.92 -12.29 16.26
CA ARG A 213 17.35 -12.51 14.88
C ARG A 213 18.38 -13.64 14.86
N SER A 214 18.66 -14.19 13.67
CA SER A 214 19.70 -15.23 13.48
C SER A 214 21.09 -14.81 13.97
N ASN A 215 21.37 -13.50 14.03
CA ASN A 215 22.63 -12.92 14.49
C ASN A 215 22.60 -12.40 15.95
N GLY A 216 21.52 -12.66 16.71
CA GLY A 216 21.47 -12.35 18.14
C GLY A 216 20.15 -11.76 18.63
N VAL A 217 20.14 -11.38 19.91
CA VAL A 217 18.98 -10.81 20.61
C VAL A 217 19.21 -9.33 20.88
N THR A 218 18.26 -8.48 20.51
CA THR A 218 18.27 -7.04 20.83
C THR A 218 17.08 -6.69 21.72
N VAL A 219 17.33 -5.98 22.83
CA VAL A 219 16.28 -5.52 23.75
C VAL A 219 16.04 -4.03 23.55
N TYR A 220 14.79 -3.67 23.27
CA TYR A 220 14.33 -2.31 23.08
C TYR A 220 13.51 -1.83 24.27
N THR A 221 13.78 -0.62 24.74
CA THR A 221 12.90 0.09 25.67
C THR A 221 11.70 0.63 24.89
N ILE A 222 10.51 0.53 25.47
CA ILE A 222 9.27 1.09 24.94
C ILE A 222 8.62 1.97 26.00
N LEU A 223 8.18 3.18 25.63
CA LEU A 223 7.30 3.97 26.49
C LEU A 223 5.87 3.41 26.47
N LYS A 224 5.22 3.36 27.63
CA LYS A 224 3.82 2.95 27.74
C LYS A 224 2.87 4.12 27.43
N GLU A 225 1.64 3.77 27.06
CA GLU A 225 0.56 4.77 27.01
C GLU A 225 0.14 5.21 28.41
N PRO A 226 -0.34 6.46 28.58
CA PRO A 226 -0.53 7.49 27.54
C PRO A 226 0.73 8.34 27.27
N LEU A 227 1.83 8.11 28.00
CA LEU A 227 3.04 8.92 27.90
C LEU A 227 3.68 8.83 26.51
N ARG A 228 3.71 7.63 25.92
CA ARG A 228 4.20 7.40 24.55
C ARG A 228 3.55 8.34 23.53
N SER A 229 2.22 8.37 23.46
CA SER A 229 1.51 9.25 22.53
C SER A 229 1.77 10.72 22.81
N LYS A 230 1.82 11.13 24.09
CA LYS A 230 2.13 12.53 24.47
C LYS A 230 3.52 12.96 24.01
N VAL A 231 4.55 12.14 24.28
CA VAL A 231 5.94 12.42 23.88
C VAL A 231 6.07 12.47 22.36
N TRP A 232 5.47 11.50 21.65
CA TRP A 232 5.50 11.46 20.19
C TRP A 232 4.80 12.68 19.57
N GLN A 233 3.61 13.04 20.06
CA GLN A 233 2.88 14.19 19.54
C GLN A 233 3.67 15.49 19.75
N ALA A 234 4.23 15.70 20.95
CA ALA A 234 5.03 16.88 21.24
C ALA A 234 6.31 16.95 20.37
N TYR A 235 6.89 15.81 20.01
CA TYR A 235 7.97 15.74 19.02
C TYR A 235 7.50 16.18 17.63
N LYS A 236 6.38 15.65 17.12
CA LYS A 236 5.81 16.06 15.81
C LYS A 236 5.50 17.56 15.79
N ASP A 237 4.88 18.03 16.87
CA ASP A 237 4.78 19.41 17.35
C ASP A 237 5.99 20.25 17.00
N SER A 238 7.10 19.80 17.58
CA SER A 238 8.40 20.47 17.53
C SER A 238 9.02 20.45 16.14
N VAL A 239 8.92 19.33 15.40
CA VAL A 239 9.41 19.21 14.01
C VAL A 239 8.68 20.17 13.10
N ARG A 240 7.35 20.06 13.00
CA ARG A 240 6.55 20.89 12.09
C ARG A 240 6.81 22.35 12.35
N ARG A 241 6.72 22.74 13.61
CA ARG A 241 6.86 24.13 13.97
C ARG A 241 8.31 24.60 13.84
N TYR A 242 9.35 23.80 14.06
CA TYR A 242 10.74 24.22 13.76
C TYR A 242 10.89 24.69 12.31
N TYR A 243 10.33 23.92 11.37
CA TYR A 243 10.40 24.25 9.94
C TYR A 243 9.41 25.33 9.49
N MET A 244 8.49 25.74 10.37
CA MET A 244 7.59 26.88 10.18
C MET A 244 7.97 28.09 11.07
N ASP A 245 8.98 27.97 11.94
CA ASP A 245 9.12 28.83 13.12
C ASP A 245 9.62 30.23 12.76
N THR A 246 9.04 31.18 13.45
CA THR A 246 9.62 32.46 13.86
C THR A 246 10.21 32.33 15.27
N LEU A 247 11.03 33.28 15.72
CA LEU A 247 11.72 33.23 17.03
C LEU A 247 10.79 33.04 18.24
N ALA A 248 9.60 33.67 18.24
CA ALA A 248 8.60 33.54 19.31
C ALA A 248 7.98 32.13 19.41
N ASN A 249 7.86 31.47 18.24
CA ASN A 249 7.59 30.05 18.07
C ASN A 249 8.48 29.14 18.94
N ALA A 250 9.74 29.56 19.09
CA ALA A 250 10.82 28.63 19.21
C ALA A 250 11.32 28.33 20.62
N SER A 251 10.97 29.12 21.62
CA SER A 251 11.59 29.09 22.96
C SER A 251 10.96 28.10 23.95
N TRP A 252 9.75 27.58 23.72
CA TRP A 252 8.96 26.87 24.76
C TRP A 252 8.77 25.36 24.56
N ARG A 253 9.55 24.69 23.71
CA ARG A 253 9.27 23.28 23.33
C ARG A 253 10.30 22.27 23.85
N PRO A 254 9.87 21.21 24.57
CA PRO A 254 10.76 20.25 25.24
C PRO A 254 11.61 19.38 24.29
N TYR A 255 11.27 19.27 22.99
CA TYR A 255 11.91 18.33 22.05
C TYR A 255 12.62 18.99 20.86
N LYS A 256 13.11 20.22 21.02
CA LYS A 256 13.84 20.94 19.96
C LYS A 256 15.27 20.44 19.71
N THR A 257 15.66 19.38 20.40
CA THR A 257 16.89 18.63 20.15
C THR A 257 16.59 17.43 19.24
N PHE A 258 16.79 17.55 17.92
CA PHE A 258 16.71 16.36 17.05
C PHE A 258 18.05 15.61 17.08
N SER A 259 18.38 15.09 18.25
CA SER A 259 19.52 14.18 18.39
C SER A 259 19.27 12.87 17.64
N THR A 260 20.33 12.31 17.04
CA THR A 260 20.33 10.86 16.79
C THR A 260 20.52 10.20 18.15
N PRO A 261 19.61 9.34 18.62
CA PRO A 261 19.82 8.66 19.90
C PRO A 261 21.16 7.91 19.86
N VAL A 262 21.93 8.00 20.95
CA VAL A 262 23.37 7.68 21.04
C VAL A 262 23.67 6.17 20.96
N ASN A 263 22.72 5.36 20.53
CA ASN A 263 22.84 3.93 20.40
C ASN A 263 22.82 3.51 18.92
N LYS A 264 23.76 2.64 18.53
CA LYS A 264 23.89 1.98 17.21
C LYS A 264 22.59 1.37 16.64
N SER A 265 21.52 1.26 17.44
CA SER A 265 20.20 0.86 16.98
C SER A 265 19.45 2.08 16.43
N SER A 266 19.51 2.25 15.11
CA SER A 266 18.73 3.22 14.34
C SER A 266 17.23 3.04 14.61
N VAL A 267 16.67 3.79 15.58
CA VAL A 267 15.24 4.10 15.53
C VAL A 267 15.08 5.30 14.62
N ARG A 268 14.53 5.06 13.44
CA ARG A 268 14.08 6.08 12.51
C ARG A 268 12.73 6.57 13.03
N GLY A 269 12.35 7.81 12.69
CA GLY A 269 11.04 8.35 13.12
C GLY A 269 9.92 7.38 12.72
N SER A 270 8.85 7.38 13.51
CA SER A 270 7.70 6.48 13.28
C SER A 270 7.19 6.56 11.84
N LEU A 271 6.70 5.44 11.34
CA LEU A 271 5.84 5.34 10.17
C LEU A 271 4.53 4.60 10.52
N ASP A 272 4.16 4.51 11.80
CA ASP A 272 2.99 3.76 12.30
C ASP A 272 1.65 4.34 11.84
N SER A 273 1.62 5.60 11.43
CA SER A 273 0.41 6.29 11.00
C SER A 273 0.64 7.14 9.75
N TYR A 274 -0.45 7.45 9.06
CA TYR A 274 -0.43 8.34 7.90
C TYR A 274 0.21 9.70 8.22
N ASP A 275 -0.08 10.25 9.40
CA ASP A 275 0.49 11.51 9.86
C ASP A 275 2.03 11.42 10.07
N ASP A 276 2.51 10.29 10.57
CA ASP A 276 3.94 10.05 10.75
C ASP A 276 4.67 9.90 9.41
N ILE A 277 4.01 9.22 8.45
CA ILE A 277 4.50 9.10 7.07
C ILE A 277 4.59 10.48 6.41
N LEU A 278 3.55 11.30 6.50
CA LEU A 278 3.56 12.67 5.96
C LEU A 278 4.63 13.56 6.63
N LEU A 279 4.87 13.38 7.93
CA LEU A 279 5.93 14.07 8.64
C LEU A 279 7.31 13.67 8.12
N ASP A 280 7.55 12.38 7.84
CA ASP A 280 8.82 11.90 7.25
C ASP A 280 8.99 12.29 5.79
N ILE A 281 7.91 12.42 5.02
CA ILE A 281 7.94 12.98 3.67
C ILE A 281 8.32 14.46 3.70
N SER A 282 7.63 15.24 4.52
CA SER A 282 7.80 16.69 4.57
C SER A 282 9.14 17.09 5.19
N TYR A 283 9.62 16.29 6.14
CA TYR A 283 10.83 16.53 6.92
C TYR A 283 11.63 15.23 7.04
N PRO A 284 12.32 14.77 5.97
CA PRO A 284 13.05 13.51 5.97
C PRO A 284 14.00 13.37 7.15
N LYS A 285 14.09 12.17 7.75
CA LYS A 285 14.99 11.90 8.87
C LYS A 285 16.41 12.43 8.63
N SER A 286 16.96 12.19 7.43
CA SER A 286 18.29 12.67 7.06
C SER A 286 18.47 14.14 7.42
N ASN A 287 17.44 14.96 7.23
CA ASN A 287 17.46 16.40 7.44
C ASN A 287 17.10 16.84 8.85
N ARG A 288 16.32 16.06 9.59
CA ARG A 288 15.97 16.43 10.97
C ARG A 288 16.99 15.92 11.99
N SER A 289 17.67 14.78 11.80
CA SER A 289 18.58 14.21 12.82
C SER A 289 20.02 14.74 12.73
N VAL A 290 20.59 15.22 13.84
CA VAL A 290 22.02 15.62 13.96
C VAL A 290 22.58 15.33 15.35
N THR A 291 23.90 15.21 15.49
CA THR A 291 24.58 14.86 16.77
C THR A 291 25.26 16.06 17.43
N SER A 292 25.17 17.25 16.85
CA SER A 292 25.76 18.49 17.36
C SER A 292 24.76 19.65 17.25
N VAL A 293 25.00 20.71 18.01
CA VAL A 293 24.28 21.98 17.83
C VAL A 293 24.64 22.54 16.45
N VAL A 294 23.64 22.83 15.63
CA VAL A 294 23.83 23.36 14.26
C VAL A 294 23.27 24.77 14.12
N TYR A 295 22.37 25.17 15.02
CA TYR A 295 21.79 26.51 15.03
C TYR A 295 21.75 27.04 16.46
N THR A 296 22.15 28.31 16.64
CA THR A 296 21.98 29.07 17.87
C THR A 296 21.12 30.28 17.51
N SER A 297 19.99 30.50 18.19
CA SER A 297 19.16 31.69 17.91
C SER A 297 19.85 32.97 18.39
N PRO A 298 19.40 34.15 17.91
CA PRO A 298 19.79 35.44 18.45
C PRO A 298 19.72 35.56 19.98
N GLU A 299 18.81 34.84 20.65
CA GLU A 299 18.64 34.83 22.11
C GLU A 299 19.49 33.76 22.82
N GLY A 300 20.39 33.07 22.10
CA GLY A 300 21.35 32.12 22.68
C GLY A 300 20.82 30.68 22.85
N ASN A 301 19.60 30.38 22.37
CA ASN A 301 19.05 29.03 22.42
C ASN A 301 19.76 28.12 21.42
N LYS A 302 20.16 26.91 21.83
CA LYS A 302 20.90 25.95 20.99
C LYS A 302 19.98 24.86 20.45
N TYR A 303 20.08 24.59 19.14
CA TYR A 303 19.21 23.66 18.43
C TYR A 303 20.02 22.60 17.68
N TYR A 304 19.61 21.35 17.83
CA TYR A 304 20.18 20.18 17.17
C TYR A 304 19.32 19.86 15.95
N VAL A 305 19.21 20.80 15.03
CA VAL A 305 18.43 20.65 13.80
C VAL A 305 19.21 21.29 12.67
N ARG A 306 19.20 20.69 11.48
CA ARG A 306 19.93 21.24 10.34
C ARG A 306 18.99 21.81 9.26
N SER A 307 19.38 22.99 8.79
CA SER A 307 19.15 23.51 7.43
C SER A 307 17.68 23.61 6.95
N ASN A 308 17.54 23.92 5.66
CA ASN A 308 16.30 23.89 4.91
C ASN A 308 15.85 22.42 4.73
N PRO A 309 14.58 22.06 4.99
CA PRO A 309 14.10 20.68 4.84
C PRO A 309 14.21 20.17 3.41
N LEU A 310 14.25 21.08 2.42
CA LEU A 310 14.44 20.78 1.00
C LEU A 310 15.90 20.52 0.62
N ASN A 311 16.87 20.84 1.47
CA ASN A 311 18.27 20.47 1.27
C ASN A 311 18.49 19.00 1.67
N SER A 312 17.77 18.09 0.99
CA SER A 312 17.78 16.66 1.28
C SER A 312 18.45 15.86 0.18
N THR A 313 19.07 14.77 0.59
CA THR A 313 19.52 13.69 -0.30
C THR A 313 18.79 12.40 0.06
N SER A 314 17.51 12.50 0.43
CA SER A 314 16.66 11.36 0.75
C SER A 314 15.17 11.74 0.73
N SER A 315 14.35 10.88 0.13
CA SER A 315 12.89 10.95 0.15
C SER A 315 12.30 9.56 0.39
N LEU A 316 11.00 9.46 0.70
CA LEU A 316 10.36 8.15 0.94
C LEU A 316 10.54 7.23 -0.27
N ILE A 317 10.25 7.73 -1.47
CA ILE A 317 10.38 6.98 -2.72
C ILE A 317 11.85 6.63 -3.00
N SER A 318 12.78 7.57 -2.83
CA SER A 318 14.19 7.29 -3.08
C SER A 318 14.80 6.28 -2.11
N ARG A 319 14.12 5.98 -0.99
CA ARG A 319 14.59 4.98 -0.04
C ARG A 319 14.12 3.56 -0.38
N ILE A 320 13.03 3.42 -1.11
CA ILE A 320 12.40 2.13 -1.42
C ILE A 320 12.55 1.71 -2.89
N ASP A 321 12.74 2.66 -3.81
CA ASP A 321 12.82 2.39 -5.25
C ASP A 321 14.23 2.64 -5.81
N SER A 322 14.96 1.54 -6.03
CA SER A 322 16.31 1.54 -6.58
C SER A 322 16.41 1.99 -8.05
N THR A 323 15.28 2.06 -8.76
CA THR A 323 15.24 2.50 -10.17
C THR A 323 15.29 4.03 -10.31
N LEU A 324 15.19 4.76 -9.20
CA LEU A 324 15.17 6.23 -9.19
C LEU A 324 16.39 6.81 -8.46
N VAL A 325 16.92 7.90 -9.00
CA VAL A 325 17.82 8.82 -8.30
C VAL A 325 17.09 10.12 -7.98
N LEU A 326 17.37 10.64 -6.79
CA LEU A 326 16.78 11.85 -6.25
C LEU A 326 17.67 13.06 -6.55
N ALA A 327 17.08 14.16 -7.00
CA ALA A 327 17.70 15.48 -6.94
C ALA A 327 17.45 16.12 -5.59
N ASN A 328 18.44 16.86 -5.12
CA ASN A 328 18.26 17.73 -3.97
C ASN A 328 17.14 18.74 -4.26
N PRO A 329 16.00 18.69 -3.52
CA PRO A 329 14.84 19.51 -3.86
C PRO A 329 15.08 21.02 -3.86
N ALA A 330 16.08 21.51 -3.12
CA ALA A 330 16.44 22.92 -3.08
C ALA A 330 17.32 23.37 -4.25
N THR A 331 18.18 22.49 -4.78
CA THR A 331 19.19 22.87 -5.78
C THR A 331 18.96 22.25 -7.17
N GLY A 332 18.09 21.25 -7.28
CA GLY A 332 17.86 20.49 -8.52
C GLY A 332 19.02 19.57 -8.91
N VAL A 333 20.09 19.50 -8.11
CA VAL A 333 21.26 18.67 -8.42
C VAL A 333 20.95 17.21 -8.08
N PHE A 334 21.00 16.35 -9.10
CA PHE A 334 20.83 14.90 -8.96
C PHE A 334 22.00 14.24 -8.22
N ALA A 335 21.67 13.33 -7.32
CA ALA A 335 22.66 12.42 -6.76
C ALA A 335 23.29 11.57 -7.88
N SER A 336 24.57 11.24 -7.72
CA SER A 336 25.30 10.39 -8.67
C SER A 336 24.91 8.92 -8.60
N LYS A 337 24.29 8.50 -7.49
CA LYS A 337 23.85 7.13 -7.22
C LYS A 337 22.54 7.13 -6.44
N HIS A 338 21.84 5.99 -6.47
CA HIS A 338 20.67 5.75 -5.63
C HIS A 338 21.03 5.88 -4.14
N GLN A 339 20.05 6.33 -3.34
CA GLN A 339 20.25 6.65 -1.92
C GLN A 339 19.23 5.93 -1.05
N GLY A 340 19.58 4.71 -0.63
CA GLY A 340 18.79 3.93 0.31
C GLY A 340 18.79 2.45 -0.01
N ASP A 341 18.30 1.66 0.93
CA ASP A 341 18.02 0.23 0.77
C ASP A 341 16.87 -0.19 1.70
N MET A 342 15.85 0.67 1.86
CA MET A 342 14.76 0.35 2.80
C MET A 342 13.92 -0.84 2.31
N SER A 343 13.85 -1.10 1.00
CA SER A 343 13.10 -2.21 0.45
C SER A 343 13.69 -3.57 0.82
N TYR A 344 15.02 -3.77 0.77
CA TYR A 344 15.65 -5.04 1.18
C TYR A 344 16.15 -5.06 2.61
N GLY A 345 16.71 -3.95 3.12
CA GLY A 345 17.35 -3.90 4.43
C GLY A 345 16.40 -3.71 5.61
N ASP A 346 15.24 -3.08 5.41
CA ASP A 346 14.37 -2.63 6.50
C ASP A 346 12.91 -3.11 6.43
N GLY A 347 12.43 -3.66 5.29
CA GLY A 347 10.99 -3.99 5.16
C GLY A 347 10.58 -5.10 4.19
N GLY A 348 11.49 -5.68 3.40
CA GLY A 348 11.16 -6.77 2.46
C GLY A 348 10.08 -6.39 1.44
N ILE A 349 10.06 -5.14 0.99
CA ILE A 349 9.04 -4.62 0.07
C ILE A 349 9.35 -5.10 -1.35
N ASN A 350 8.38 -5.76 -1.99
CA ASN A 350 8.53 -6.26 -3.36
C ASN A 350 8.24 -5.17 -4.42
N SER A 351 8.54 -5.47 -5.69
CA SER A 351 8.38 -4.51 -6.79
C SER A 351 6.95 -3.99 -6.99
N SER A 352 5.93 -4.84 -6.87
CA SER A 352 4.52 -4.42 -6.97
C SER A 352 4.10 -3.49 -5.84
N GLU A 353 4.60 -3.74 -4.63
CA GLU A 353 4.37 -2.89 -3.47
C GLU A 353 5.06 -1.53 -3.61
N ILE A 354 6.29 -1.49 -4.17
CA ILE A 354 6.97 -0.23 -4.53
C ILE A 354 6.14 0.56 -5.53
N ALA A 355 5.65 -0.09 -6.60
CA ALA A 355 4.80 0.56 -7.61
C ALA A 355 3.50 1.11 -7.01
N LEU A 356 2.91 0.41 -6.04
CA LEU A 356 1.71 0.87 -5.34
C LEU A 356 2.00 2.08 -4.46
N ILE A 357 3.09 2.06 -3.69
CA ILE A 357 3.52 3.21 -2.88
C ILE A 357 3.81 4.42 -3.77
N LYS A 358 4.47 4.24 -4.93
CA LYS A 358 4.70 5.31 -5.90
C LYS A 358 3.38 5.89 -6.41
N SER A 359 2.45 5.03 -6.82
CA SER A 359 1.14 5.44 -7.34
C SER A 359 0.36 6.27 -6.32
N TRP A 360 0.34 5.84 -5.05
CA TRP A 360 -0.19 6.65 -3.94
C TRP A 360 0.57 7.97 -3.77
N TYR A 361 1.90 7.92 -3.64
CA TYR A 361 2.74 9.09 -3.33
C TYR A 361 2.53 10.23 -4.32
N PHE A 362 2.52 9.94 -5.62
CA PHE A 362 2.34 10.95 -6.64
C PHE A 362 0.88 11.40 -6.79
N ALA A 363 -0.10 10.53 -6.52
CA ALA A 363 -1.53 10.87 -6.57
C ALA A 363 -2.01 11.68 -5.34
N ASP A 364 -1.39 11.54 -4.17
CA ASP A 364 -1.94 12.08 -2.92
C ASP A 364 -1.71 13.59 -2.76
N PRO A 365 -2.74 14.44 -2.68
CA PRO A 365 -2.58 15.89 -2.54
C PRO A 365 -1.93 16.30 -1.20
N ASN A 366 -1.90 15.42 -0.19
CA ASN A 366 -1.24 15.73 1.08
C ASN A 366 0.29 15.58 1.01
N VAL A 367 0.81 14.87 0.00
CA VAL A 367 2.24 14.86 -0.28
C VAL A 367 2.59 16.19 -0.97
N PRO A 368 3.44 17.04 -0.37
CA PRO A 368 3.70 18.36 -0.95
C PRO A 368 4.30 18.26 -2.35
N VAL A 369 3.87 19.15 -3.25
CA VAL A 369 4.32 19.21 -4.66
C VAL A 369 5.84 19.26 -4.78
N VAL A 370 6.52 20.01 -3.90
CA VAL A 370 7.98 20.10 -3.87
C VAL A 370 8.66 18.74 -3.67
N TRP A 371 8.04 17.84 -2.92
CA TRP A 371 8.53 16.48 -2.69
C TRP A 371 8.16 15.50 -3.80
N LYS A 372 7.36 15.92 -4.79
CA LYS A 372 7.10 15.15 -6.01
C LYS A 372 7.92 15.66 -7.19
N TYR A 373 8.02 16.98 -7.32
CA TYR A 373 8.45 17.63 -8.56
C TYR A 373 9.47 18.76 -8.35
N GLY A 374 9.94 19.02 -7.13
CA GLY A 374 10.84 20.13 -6.84
C GLY A 374 10.13 21.49 -6.79
N LEU A 375 10.92 22.55 -6.56
CA LEU A 375 10.41 23.92 -6.38
C LEU A 375 9.84 24.55 -7.66
N ASP A 376 10.38 24.15 -8.81
CA ASP A 376 10.07 24.68 -10.13
C ASP A 376 9.22 23.71 -10.99
N GLY A 377 8.89 22.54 -10.45
CA GLY A 377 8.15 21.51 -11.16
C GLY A 377 8.97 20.73 -12.21
N ASN A 378 10.28 20.96 -12.30
CA ASN A 378 11.19 20.29 -13.25
C ASN A 378 11.52 18.85 -12.88
N GLY A 379 11.03 18.39 -11.73
CA GLY A 379 11.16 17.02 -11.28
C GLY A 379 12.38 16.80 -10.39
N ILE A 380 12.21 15.99 -9.35
CA ILE A 380 13.29 15.59 -8.45
C ILE A 380 13.59 14.09 -8.50
N PHE A 381 12.83 13.32 -9.28
CA PHE A 381 13.05 11.90 -9.47
C PHE A 381 13.45 11.64 -10.91
N LYS A 382 14.56 10.93 -11.11
CA LYS A 382 15.06 10.55 -12.43
C LYS A 382 15.27 9.04 -12.48
N TYR A 383 14.75 8.39 -13.51
CA TYR A 383 15.00 6.99 -13.79
C TYR A 383 16.48 6.76 -14.11
N THR A 384 17.10 5.80 -13.42
CA THR A 384 18.53 5.49 -13.60
C THR A 384 18.83 4.93 -14.99
N LYS A 385 17.89 4.14 -15.54
CA LYS A 385 18.06 3.46 -16.82
C LYS A 385 17.89 4.38 -18.02
N SER A 386 16.80 5.14 -18.10
CA SER A 386 16.50 6.02 -19.24
C SER A 386 17.02 7.45 -19.07
N GLY A 387 17.26 7.89 -17.83
CA GLY A 387 17.49 9.30 -17.52
C GLY A 387 16.22 10.16 -17.54
N ASN A 388 15.03 9.57 -17.75
CA ASN A 388 13.78 10.31 -17.76
C ASN A 388 13.46 10.89 -16.38
N ILE A 389 13.06 12.16 -16.35
CA ILE A 389 12.74 12.90 -15.13
C ILE A 389 11.23 12.98 -14.98
N ILE A 390 10.72 12.66 -13.79
CA ILE A 390 9.30 12.75 -13.47
C ILE A 390 8.94 14.21 -13.18
N LYS A 391 8.15 14.83 -14.07
CA LYS A 391 7.73 16.24 -14.01
C LYS A 391 6.25 16.43 -13.69
N SER A 392 5.91 17.62 -13.23
CA SER A 392 4.53 17.99 -12.88
C SER A 392 3.59 18.02 -14.10
N LYS A 393 4.10 18.41 -15.27
CA LYS A 393 3.44 18.37 -16.57
C LYS A 393 4.38 17.80 -17.61
#